data_AF-A0A3C0L114-F1
#
_entry.id   AF-A0A3C0L114-F1
#
_cell.length_a   1.000
_cell.length_b   1.000
_cell.length_c   1.000
_cell.angle_alpha   90.00
_cell.angle_beta   90.00
_cell.angle_gamma   90.00
#
_symmetry.space_group_name_H-M   'P 1'
#
loop_
_entity.id
_entity.type
_entity.pdbx_description
1 polymer ?
#
loop_
_entity_poly.entity_id
_entity_poly.type
_entity_poly.pdbx_seq_one_letter_code
_entity_poly.pdbx_strand_id
1 'polypeptide(L)'
;ALVITLVTGCQLIGQLCGGVLGDRLDKRLLCIICMIAHTVALLILAYANSSAEVVVFAVLHGLAWGVRGPLMVALRADYFGAASFGTIMGFSSLIVMLGMSLGPIVAGLFADYYGDYQV
;
A
#
# COMPACT_ATOMS: atom_id res chain seq x y z
N ALA A 1 -3.25 -13.16 -13.73
CA ALA A 1 -3.65 -13.98 -12.56
C ALA A 1 -2.48 -14.20 -11.60
N LEU A 2 -1.38 -14.84 -12.05
CA LEU A 2 -0.26 -15.24 -11.18
C LEU A 2 0.40 -14.09 -10.40
N VAL A 3 0.59 -12.93 -11.04
CA VAL A 3 1.16 -11.72 -10.39
C VAL A 3 0.27 -11.21 -9.25
N ILE A 4 -1.05 -11.17 -9.46
CA ILE A 4 -2.01 -10.71 -8.44
C ILE A 4 -2.00 -11.69 -7.25
N THR A 5 -1.99 -13.00 -7.52
CA THR A 5 -1.88 -14.03 -6.48
C THR A 5 -0.59 -13.87 -5.67
N LEU A 6 0.54 -13.57 -6.34
CA LEU A 6 1.82 -13.34 -5.67
C LEU A 6 1.78 -12.08 -4.79
N VAL A 7 1.25 -10.96 -5.29
CA VAL A 7 1.06 -9.73 -4.50
C VAL A 7 0.24 -10.03 -3.25
N THR A 8 -0.91 -10.70 -3.40
CA THR A 8 -1.80 -11.02 -2.28
C THR A 8 -1.13 -11.98 -1.29
N GLY A 9 -0.40 -12.99 -1.76
CA GLY A 9 0.35 -13.91 -0.91
C GLY A 9 1.41 -13.19 -0.09
N CYS A 10 2.21 -12.33 -0.72
CA CYS A 10 3.19 -11.49 -0.04
C CYS A 10 2.54 -10.50 0.93
N GLN A 11 1.38 -9.95 0.58
CA GLN A 11 0.62 -9.06 1.46
C GLN A 11 0.15 -9.76 2.74
N LEU A 12 -0.33 -11.00 2.64
CA LEU A 12 -0.71 -11.79 3.81
C LEU A 12 0.49 -12.04 4.73
N ILE A 13 1.64 -12.41 4.17
CA ILE A 13 2.88 -12.56 4.93
C ILE A 13 3.27 -11.24 5.59
N GLY A 14 3.21 -10.13 4.84
CA GLY A 14 3.50 -8.79 5.34
C GLY A 14 2.60 -8.38 6.50
N GLN A 15 1.30 -8.70 6.47
CA GLN A 15 0.38 -8.41 7.58
C GLN A 15 0.76 -9.14 8.87
N LEU A 16 1.13 -10.42 8.77
CA LEU A 16 1.59 -11.21 9.92
C LEU A 16 2.88 -10.63 10.50
N CYS A 17 3.85 -10.31 9.63
CA CYS A 17 5.10 -9.68 10.04
C CYS A 17 4.86 -8.30 10.65
N GLY A 18 3.96 -7.49 10.08
CA GLY A 18 3.67 -6.14 10.53
C GLY A 18 3.09 -6.08 11.94
N GLY A 19 2.29 -7.07 12.34
CA GLY A 19 1.84 -7.20 13.73
C GLY A 19 3.03 -7.38 14.69
N VAL A 20 3.87 -8.39 14.43
CA VAL A 20 5.01 -8.71 15.30
C VAL A 20 6.07 -7.59 15.32
N LEU A 21 6.38 -7.00 14.16
CA LEU A 21 7.34 -5.92 14.05
C LEU A 21 6.82 -4.63 14.70
N GLY A 22 5.52 -4.36 14.59
CA GLY A 22 4.88 -3.18 15.18
C GLY A 22 4.91 -3.16 16.70
N ASP A 23 4.93 -4.32 17.35
CA ASP A 23 5.03 -4.43 18.81
C ASP A 23 6.46 -4.23 19.31
N ARG A 24 7.47 -4.45 18.46
CA ARG A 24 8.89 -4.47 18.85
C ARG A 24 9.70 -3.26 18.38
N LEU A 25 9.23 -2.60 17.32
CA LEU A 25 9.94 -1.51 16.65
C LEU A 25 9.08 -0.26 16.59
N ASP A 26 9.69 0.87 16.25
CA ASP A 26 8.96 2.12 16.03
C ASP A 26 8.02 1.97 14.82
N LYS A 27 6.71 1.98 15.11
CA LYS A 27 5.63 1.85 14.11
C LYS A 27 5.70 2.94 13.03
N ARG A 28 6.08 4.17 13.40
CA ARG A 28 6.18 5.31 12.46
C ARG A 28 7.34 5.09 11.50
N LEU A 29 8.51 4.68 12.00
CA LEU A 29 9.66 4.39 11.14
C LEU A 29 9.38 3.23 10.19
N LEU A 30 8.76 2.15 10.68
CA LEU A 30 8.33 1.03 9.85
C LEU A 30 7.39 1.47 8.72
N CYS A 31 6.43 2.34 9.02
CA CYS A 31 5.51 2.86 8.02
C CYS A 31 6.22 3.70 6.96
N ILE A 32 7.19 4.54 7.35
CA ILE A 32 8.00 5.32 6.40
C ILE A 32 8.75 4.40 5.45
N ILE A 33 9.44 3.37 5.99
CA ILE A 33 10.16 2.38 5.19
C ILE A 33 9.20 1.65 4.23
N CYS A 34 8.03 1.26 4.70
CA CYS A 34 7.01 0.62 3.86
C CYS A 34 6.55 1.54 2.72
N MET A 35 6.33 2.83 2.98
CA MET A 35 5.91 3.77 1.92
C MET A 35 7.01 4.01 0.90
N ILE A 36 8.27 4.11 1.32
CA ILE A 36 9.40 4.20 0.39
C ILE A 36 9.50 2.92 -0.46
N ALA A 37 9.45 1.75 0.17
CA ALA A 37 9.50 0.47 -0.53
C ALA A 37 8.33 0.30 -1.52
N HIS A 38 7.13 0.76 -1.14
CA HIS A 38 5.95 0.75 -1.99
C HIS A 38 6.11 1.66 -3.21
N THR A 39 6.62 2.89 -3.02
CA THR A 39 6.93 3.81 -4.13
C THR A 39 7.97 3.21 -5.06
N VAL A 40 9.06 2.66 -4.53
CA VAL A 40 10.10 1.99 -5.32
C VAL A 40 9.51 0.82 -6.12
N ALA A 41 8.65 0.01 -5.51
CA ALA A 41 7.99 -1.09 -6.21
C ALA A 41 7.14 -0.58 -7.39
N LEU A 42 6.34 0.47 -7.18
CA LEU A 42 5.53 1.06 -8.25
C LEU A 42 6.39 1.64 -9.38
N LEU A 43 7.52 2.26 -9.06
CA LEU A 43 8.48 2.72 -10.08
C LEU A 43 9.08 1.56 -10.87
N ILE A 44 9.46 0.46 -10.21
CA ILE A 44 9.94 -0.75 -10.89
C ILE A 44 8.87 -1.26 -11.86
N LEU A 45 7.60 -1.30 -11.44
CA LEU A 45 6.51 -1.73 -12.31
C LEU A 45 6.30 -0.78 -13.50
N ALA A 46 6.36 0.54 -13.26
CA ALA A 46 6.13 1.55 -14.28
C ALA A 46 7.15 1.46 -15.44
N TYR A 47 8.38 1.04 -15.15
CA TYR A 47 9.47 0.88 -16.13
C TYR A 47 9.82 -0.58 -16.41
N ALA A 48 8.93 -1.53 -16.08
CA ALA A 48 9.25 -2.95 -16.18
C ALA A 48 9.36 -3.40 -17.65
N ASN A 49 10.51 -3.98 -18.01
CA ASN A 49 10.80 -4.55 -19.33
C ASN A 49 10.91 -6.08 -19.30
N SER A 50 10.93 -6.68 -18.11
CA SER A 50 11.06 -8.13 -17.94
C SER A 50 10.09 -8.70 -16.91
N SER A 51 9.76 -9.98 -17.04
CA SER A 51 8.91 -10.69 -16.06
C SER A 51 9.55 -10.75 -14.67
N ALA A 52 10.88 -10.73 -14.59
CA ALA A 52 11.61 -10.69 -13.32
C ALA A 52 11.35 -9.39 -12.55
N GLU A 53 11.33 -8.24 -13.22
CA GLU A 53 11.03 -6.95 -12.61
C GLU A 53 9.59 -6.90 -12.06
N VAL A 54 8.64 -7.49 -12.78
CA VAL A 54 7.24 -7.61 -12.32
C VAL A 54 7.14 -8.50 -11.06
N VAL A 55 7.95 -9.55 -10.96
CA VAL A 55 8.03 -10.40 -9.76
C VAL A 55 8.63 -9.62 -8.59
N VAL A 56 9.69 -8.84 -8.82
CA VAL A 56 10.29 -7.97 -7.79
C VAL A 56 9.28 -6.95 -7.29
N PHE A 57 8.55 -6.30 -8.20
CA PHE A 57 7.42 -5.43 -7.85
C PHE A 57 6.43 -6.18 -6.95
N ALA A 58 5.96 -7.35 -7.37
CA ALA A 58 4.90 -8.06 -6.68
C ALA A 58 5.25 -8.40 -5.23
N VAL A 59 6.48 -8.85 -5.01
CA VAL A 59 6.99 -9.18 -3.67
C VAL A 59 7.15 -7.92 -2.83
N LEU A 60 7.83 -6.89 -3.35
CA LEU A 60 8.13 -5.66 -2.60
C LEU A 60 6.86 -4.88 -2.27
N HIS A 61 5.98 -4.70 -3.25
CA HIS A 61 4.69 -4.04 -3.07
C HIS A 61 3.80 -4.81 -2.09
N GLY A 62 3.67 -6.13 -2.27
CA GLY A 62 2.86 -6.98 -1.41
C GLY A 62 3.30 -6.90 0.04
N LEU A 63 4.58 -7.13 0.33
CA LEU A 63 5.13 -7.07 1.69
C LEU A 63 4.96 -5.67 2.31
N ALA A 64 5.35 -4.61 1.59
CA ALA A 64 5.27 -3.25 2.10
C ALA A 64 3.83 -2.82 2.42
N TRP A 65 2.88 -3.15 1.53
CA TRP A 65 1.48 -2.87 1.74
C TRP A 65 0.89 -3.68 2.90
N GLY A 66 1.28 -4.96 2.99
CA GLY A 66 0.88 -5.87 4.05
C GLY A 66 1.33 -5.42 5.43
N VAL A 67 2.60 -5.07 5.60
CA VAL A 67 3.17 -4.61 6.88
C VAL A 67 2.52 -3.29 7.33
N ARG A 68 2.32 -2.34 6.40
CA ARG A 68 1.76 -1.02 6.71
C ARG A 68 0.32 -1.08 7.23
N GLY A 69 -0.48 -2.04 6.74
CA GLY A 69 -1.90 -2.19 7.10
C GLY A 69 -2.19 -2.17 8.62
N PRO A 70 -1.72 -3.17 9.39
CA PRO A 70 -1.94 -3.23 10.85
C PRO A 70 -1.28 -2.07 11.59
N LEU A 71 -0.11 -1.60 11.15
CA LEU A 71 0.60 -0.50 11.79
C LEU A 71 -0.18 0.82 11.77
N MET A 72 -0.89 1.12 10.68
CA MET A 72 -1.74 2.32 10.59
C MET A 72 -2.90 2.30 11.59
N VAL A 73 -3.48 1.11 11.82
CA VAL A 73 -4.56 0.91 12.78
C VAL A 73 -4.01 1.09 14.20
N ALA A 74 -2.87 0.47 14.50
CA ALA A 74 -2.21 0.58 15.79
C ALA A 74 -1.76 2.02 16.12
N LEU A 75 -1.15 2.73 15.16
CA LEU A 75 -0.75 4.13 15.33
C LEU A 75 -1.92 5.05 15.71
N ARG A 76 -3.09 4.85 15.08
CA ARG A 76 -4.29 5.63 15.44
C ARG A 76 -4.78 5.32 16.84
N ALA A 77 -4.71 4.05 17.26
CA ALA A 77 -5.06 3.66 18.62
C ALA A 77 -4.09 4.26 19.65
N ASP A 78 -2.79 4.22 19.35
CA ASP A 78 -1.74 4.77 20.22
C ASP A 78 -1.86 6.29 20.39
N TYR A 79 -2.22 7.03 19.33
CA TYR A 79 -2.29 8.50 19.37
C TYR A 79 -3.59 9.04 19.96
N PHE A 80 -4.72 8.36 19.74
CA PHE A 80 -6.04 8.92 20.05
C PHE A 80 -6.84 8.10 21.07
N GLY A 81 -6.34 6.94 21.48
CA GLY A 81 -7.03 6.03 22.38
C GLY A 81 -8.33 5.47 21.78
N ALA A 82 -9.10 4.78 22.61
CA ALA A 82 -10.29 4.04 22.15
C ALA A 82 -11.55 4.93 21.97
N ALA A 83 -11.64 6.05 22.69
CA ALA A 83 -12.89 6.83 22.80
C ALA A 83 -13.38 7.39 21.45
N SER A 84 -12.47 7.86 20.61
CA SER A 84 -12.80 8.41 19.28
C SER A 84 -12.32 7.52 18.14
N PHE A 85 -11.89 6.29 18.42
CA PHE A 85 -11.26 5.41 17.44
C PHE A 85 -12.17 5.12 16.25
N GLY A 86 -13.44 4.77 16.51
CA GLY A 86 -14.43 4.49 15.47
C GLY A 86 -14.67 5.69 14.55
N THR A 87 -14.80 6.90 15.12
CA THR A 87 -14.97 8.14 14.36
C THR A 87 -13.74 8.43 13.48
N ILE A 88 -12.53 8.31 14.04
CA ILE A 88 -11.28 8.54 13.29
C ILE A 88 -11.14 7.53 12.15
N MET A 89 -11.42 6.25 12.40
CA MET A 89 -11.40 5.21 11.38
C MET A 89 -12.45 5.47 10.29
N GLY A 90 -13.67 5.87 10.67
CA GLY A 90 -14.74 6.21 9.74
C GLY A 90 -14.37 7.36 8.80
N PHE A 91 -13.94 8.50 9.36
CA PHE A 91 -13.48 9.64 8.57
C PHE A 91 -12.26 9.31 7.70
N SER A 92 -11.30 8.56 8.25
CA SER A 92 -10.13 8.11 7.47
C SER A 92 -10.54 7.25 6.27
N SER A 93 -11.52 6.36 6.46
CA SER A 93 -12.05 5.51 5.38
C SER A 93 -12.70 6.32 4.27
N LEU A 94 -13.46 7.37 4.61
CA LEU A 94 -14.05 8.27 3.61
C LEU A 94 -12.97 8.92 2.73
N ILE A 95 -11.88 9.41 3.33
CA ILE A 95 -10.76 10.00 2.60
C ILE A 95 -10.09 8.97 1.68
N VAL A 96 -9.88 7.74 2.19
CA VAL A 96 -9.30 6.65 1.40
C VAL A 96 -10.21 6.28 0.22
N MET A 97 -11.52 6.19 0.45
CA MET A 97 -12.51 5.89 -0.59
C MET A 97 -12.47 6.91 -1.73
N LEU A 98 -12.37 8.20 -1.42
CA LEU A 98 -12.21 9.23 -2.44
C LEU A 98 -10.98 8.97 -3.32
N GLY A 99 -9.83 8.63 -2.73
CA GLY A 99 -8.63 8.28 -3.48
C GLY A 99 -8.82 7.02 -4.34
N MET A 100 -9.45 5.98 -3.78
CA MET A 100 -9.71 4.72 -4.50
C MET A 100 -10.70 4.89 -5.66
N SER A 101 -11.67 5.81 -5.54
CA SER A 101 -12.62 6.10 -6.61
C SER A 101 -12.05 7.04 -7.66
N LEU A 102 -11.38 8.13 -7.25
CA LEU A 102 -10.85 9.13 -8.16
C LEU A 102 -9.61 8.64 -8.91
N GLY A 103 -8.77 7.81 -8.29
CA GLY A 103 -7.52 7.32 -8.89
C GLY A 103 -7.72 6.66 -10.26
N PRO A 104 -8.55 5.61 -10.38
CA PRO A 104 -8.83 4.97 -11.67
C PRO A 104 -9.50 5.88 -12.69
N ILE A 105 -10.36 6.81 -12.25
CA ILE A 105 -11.00 7.78 -13.14
C ILE A 105 -9.95 8.68 -13.78
N VAL A 106 -9.07 9.26 -12.96
CA VAL A 106 -7.99 10.13 -13.44
C VAL A 106 -7.03 9.36 -14.36
N ALA A 107 -6.63 8.15 -13.97
CA ALA A 107 -5.75 7.31 -14.80
C ALA A 107 -6.40 6.94 -16.15
N GLY A 108 -7.70 6.60 -16.16
CA GLY A 108 -8.45 6.32 -17.38
C GLY A 108 -8.55 7.54 -18.29
N LEU A 109 -8.87 8.72 -17.73
CA LEU A 109 -8.87 9.96 -18.50
C LEU A 109 -7.50 10.26 -19.13
N PHE A 110 -6.41 10.07 -18.38
CA PHE A 110 -5.07 10.21 -18.96
C PHE A 110 -4.83 9.24 -20.12
N ALA A 111 -5.21 7.97 -19.97
CA ALA A 111 -5.09 6.99 -21.05
C ALA A 111 -5.93 7.37 -22.28
N ASP A 112 -7.16 7.86 -22.08
CA ASP A 112 -8.06 8.26 -23.16
C ASP A 112 -7.53 9.49 -23.93
N TYR A 113 -6.94 10.47 -23.24
CA TYR A 113 -6.43 11.69 -23.87
C TYR A 113 -5.07 11.51 -24.56
N TYR A 114 -4.14 10.79 -23.94
CA TYR A 114 -2.77 10.63 -24.46
C TYR A 114 -2.60 9.38 -25.32
N GLY A 115 -3.59 8.47 -25.33
CA GLY A 115 -3.57 7.22 -26.10
C GLY A 115 -2.64 6.16 -25.52
N ASP A 116 -1.54 6.56 -24.89
CA ASP A 116 -0.68 5.76 -24.03
C ASP A 116 -0.30 6.53 -22.75
N TYR A 117 0.48 5.89 -21.87
CA TYR A 117 1.00 6.50 -20.64
C TYR A 117 2.42 7.09 -20.84
N GLN A 118 2.88 7.23 -22.08
CA GLN A 118 4.19 7.74 -22.47
C GLN A 118 4.04 9.15 -23.04
N VAL A 119 3.93 10.13 -22.13
CA VAL A 119 4.08 11.54 -22.50
C VAL A 119 5.56 11.91 -22.58
#